data_AF-A0A918RLK5-F1
#
_entry.id   AF-A0A918RLK5-F1
#
_cell.length_a   1.000
_cell.length_b   1.000
_cell.length_c   1.000
_cell.angle_alpha   90.00
_cell.angle_beta   90.00
_cell.angle_gamma   90.00
#
_symmetry.space_group_name_H-M   'P 1'
#
loop_
_entity.id
_entity.type
_entity.pdbx_description
1 polymer ?
#
loop_
_entity_poly.entity_id
_entity_poly.type
_entity_poly.pdbx_seq_one_letter_code
_entity_poly.pdbx_strand_id
1 'polypeptide(L)'
;MTADTPVAHGYTLRDLEQLTRTVLRMDRWYVAGDLDERYNAVWCGIVERLLTAEELPTRRELLNAGTRANDARVLDEMRTHGRSTHVFGQPMPRFHAYWCPANPPSPETGVVERLATQQIWPRLTPRQQQALAALAALEDYQAAADHLGVTPGTYNVLVSTARRRFLAWWHEGEAPSRVWGRDGRVGRRTAATAPARKRRPATRAVVRRTGRPKRELVHGRASTYTNHGCRCGPCTQAATDDARERSHAGGTTPRRRITVSQLTHIRTRKENGETLTSIAADLGFTDSYISRLLSGKRRPAPDPI
;
A
#
# COMPACT_ATOMS: atom_id res chain seq x y z
N MET A 1 6.28 10.98 41.40
CA MET A 1 7.20 11.97 42.00
C MET A 1 6.57 13.34 41.84
N THR A 2 6.62 14.19 42.87
CA THR A 2 6.04 15.55 42.81
C THR A 2 7.02 16.49 42.12
N ALA A 3 6.51 17.53 41.44
CA ALA A 3 7.34 18.48 40.69
C ALA A 3 8.43 19.15 41.55
N ASP A 4 8.15 19.34 42.85
CA ASP A 4 9.06 20.00 43.79
C ASP A 4 9.99 19.02 44.52
N THR A 5 10.15 17.79 44.01
CA THR A 5 11.10 16.82 44.59
C THR A 5 12.54 17.36 44.39
N PRO A 6 13.32 17.54 45.48
CA PRO A 6 14.71 17.97 45.38
C PRO A 6 15.56 16.86 44.75
N VAL A 7 16.53 17.24 43.92
CA VAL A 7 17.43 16.31 43.22
C VAL A 7 18.84 16.43 43.79
N ALA A 8 19.54 17.53 43.49
CA ALA A 8 20.88 17.81 43.99
C ALA A 8 21.18 19.31 43.88
N HIS A 9 22.09 19.80 44.73
CA HIS A 9 22.53 21.21 44.76
C HIS A 9 21.34 22.21 44.78
N GLY A 10 20.26 21.89 45.48
CA GLY A 10 19.08 22.76 45.59
C GLY A 10 18.20 22.85 44.34
N TYR A 11 18.51 22.13 43.25
CA TYR A 11 17.62 22.02 42.10
C TYR A 11 16.51 21.00 42.34
N THR A 12 15.31 21.31 41.85
CA THR A 12 14.15 20.41 41.86
C THR A 12 13.93 19.75 40.51
N LEU A 13 13.13 18.68 40.45
CA LEU A 13 12.72 18.05 39.18
C LEU A 13 12.08 19.08 38.22
N ARG A 14 11.25 19.99 38.74
CA ARG A 14 10.63 21.07 37.97
C ARG A 14 11.67 21.98 37.32
N ASP A 15 12.77 22.28 38.01
CA ASP A 15 13.84 23.10 37.44
C ASP A 15 14.51 22.38 36.28
N LEU A 16 14.77 21.08 36.41
CA LEU A 16 15.35 20.28 35.33
C LEU A 16 14.42 20.22 34.13
N GLU A 17 13.11 20.06 34.33
CA GLU A 17 12.14 20.06 33.23
C GLU A 17 12.13 21.40 32.49
N GLN A 18 12.19 22.50 33.25
CA GLN A 18 12.25 23.83 32.66
C GLN A 18 13.55 24.02 31.87
N LEU A 19 14.69 23.60 32.40
CA LEU A 19 15.98 23.68 31.71
C LEU A 19 15.97 22.85 30.42
N THR A 20 15.46 21.62 30.47
CA THR A 20 15.32 20.76 29.28
C THR A 20 14.46 21.42 28.22
N ARG A 21 13.28 21.95 28.59
CA ARG A 21 12.40 22.68 27.65
C ARG A 21 13.02 23.97 27.13
N THR A 22 13.87 24.64 27.92
CA THR A 22 14.62 25.83 27.49
C THR A 22 15.65 25.43 26.43
N VAL A 23 16.44 24.39 26.66
CA VAL A 23 17.43 23.89 25.69
C VAL A 23 16.74 23.53 24.37
N LEU A 24 15.66 22.74 24.40
CA LEU A 24 14.93 22.34 23.19
C LEU A 24 14.31 23.52 22.43
N ARG A 25 13.90 24.58 23.13
CA ARG A 25 13.39 25.82 22.50
C ARG A 25 14.48 26.65 21.84
N MET A 26 15.69 26.65 22.41
CA MET A 26 16.85 27.35 21.85
C MET A 26 17.55 26.55 20.76
N ASP A 27 17.17 25.28 20.59
CA ASP A 27 17.88 24.36 19.75
C ASP A 27 17.74 24.66 18.25
N ARG A 28 18.88 24.63 17.55
CA ARG A 28 18.96 24.76 16.10
C ARG A 28 18.49 23.50 15.37
N TRP A 29 18.43 22.35 16.04
CA TRP A 29 18.07 21.05 15.43
C TRP A 29 16.57 20.74 15.49
N TYR A 30 15.68 21.74 15.54
CA TYR A 30 14.24 21.52 15.72
C TYR A 30 13.55 20.59 14.69
N VAL A 31 14.16 20.36 13.52
CA VAL A 31 13.66 19.46 12.46
C VAL A 31 14.34 18.08 12.45
N ALA A 32 15.39 17.89 13.25
CA ALA A 32 16.13 16.63 13.29
C ALA A 32 15.63 15.73 14.43
N GLY A 33 15.37 14.47 14.10
CA GLY A 33 15.05 13.40 15.05
C GLY A 33 13.67 13.49 15.70
N ASP A 34 13.39 12.48 16.51
CA ASP A 34 12.22 12.42 17.37
C ASP A 34 12.37 13.37 18.58
N LEU A 35 11.28 14.04 18.95
CA LEU A 35 11.31 15.04 20.02
C LEU A 35 11.50 14.40 21.40
N ASP A 36 10.94 13.21 21.64
CA ASP A 36 11.02 12.53 22.93
C ASP A 36 12.43 11.99 23.14
N GLU A 37 13.06 11.45 22.11
CA GLU A 37 14.47 11.03 22.17
C GLU A 37 15.41 12.19 22.47
N ARG A 38 15.18 13.35 21.86
CA ARG A 38 15.95 14.57 22.13
C ARG A 38 15.71 15.11 23.54
N TYR A 39 14.46 15.10 23.99
CA TYR A 39 14.12 15.44 25.37
C TYR A 39 14.90 14.59 26.36
N ASN A 40 14.90 13.26 26.15
CA ASN A 40 15.62 12.33 27.00
C ASN A 40 17.13 12.58 26.98
N ALA A 41 17.73 12.82 25.81
CA ALA A 41 19.16 13.12 25.70
C ALA A 41 19.54 14.41 26.46
N VAL A 42 18.76 15.49 26.29
CA VAL A 42 18.98 16.76 27.02
C VAL A 42 18.82 16.55 28.52
N TRP A 43 17.74 15.91 28.95
CA TRP A 43 17.46 15.63 30.35
C TRP A 43 18.61 14.86 31.00
N CYS A 44 19.03 13.74 30.39
CA CYS A 44 20.13 12.94 30.90
C CYS A 44 21.44 13.75 30.97
N GLY A 45 21.77 14.55 29.95
CA GLY A 45 22.97 15.39 29.99
C GLY A 45 22.96 16.45 31.09
N ILE A 46 21.79 17.03 31.38
CA ILE A 46 21.61 17.97 32.50
C ILE A 46 21.77 17.24 33.84
N VAL A 47 21.08 16.12 34.02
CA VAL A 47 21.11 15.31 35.25
C VAL A 47 22.53 14.81 35.53
N GLU A 48 23.20 14.27 34.52
CA GLU A 48 24.57 13.78 34.65
C GLU A 48 25.52 14.90 35.07
N ARG A 49 25.44 16.09 34.43
CA ARG A 49 26.25 17.25 34.84
C ARG A 49 25.93 17.70 36.26
N LEU A 50 24.65 17.66 36.65
CA LEU A 50 24.23 18.06 37.99
C LEU A 50 24.74 17.09 39.06
N LEU A 51 24.66 15.77 38.82
CA LEU A 51 25.05 14.75 39.79
C LEU A 51 26.56 14.54 39.90
N THR A 52 27.32 14.91 38.86
CA THR A 52 28.79 14.79 38.83
C THR A 52 29.52 16.06 39.25
N ALA A 53 28.81 17.17 39.47
CA ALA A 53 29.43 18.41 39.93
C ALA A 53 29.71 18.33 41.44
N GLU A 54 30.94 18.65 41.85
CA GLU A 54 31.29 18.72 43.28
C GLU A 54 30.70 19.98 43.94
N GLU A 55 30.59 21.07 43.19
CA GLU A 55 30.00 22.34 43.60
C GLU A 55 28.69 22.62 42.85
N LEU A 56 27.90 23.59 43.34
CA LEU A 56 26.64 24.01 42.72
C LEU A 56 26.87 24.45 41.26
N PRO A 57 26.42 23.68 40.24
CA PRO A 57 26.58 24.09 38.86
C PRO A 57 25.66 25.27 38.55
N THR A 58 26.20 26.22 37.79
CA THR A 58 25.42 27.36 37.33
C THR A 58 24.38 26.92 36.30
N ARG A 59 23.27 27.67 36.21
CA ARG A 59 22.24 27.45 35.19
C ARG A 59 22.82 27.36 33.77
N ARG A 60 23.80 28.20 33.46
CA ARG A 60 24.47 28.22 32.15
C ARG A 60 25.22 26.93 31.87
N GLU A 61 25.90 26.35 32.86
CA GLU A 61 26.59 25.07 32.70
C GLU A 61 25.64 23.91 32.44
N LEU A 62 24.49 23.88 33.13
CA LEU A 62 23.45 22.86 32.90
C LEU A 62 22.85 23.00 31.50
N LEU A 63 22.51 24.21 31.06
CA LEU A 63 22.04 24.45 29.70
C LEU A 63 23.07 23.99 28.65
N ASN A 64 24.35 24.33 28.84
CA ASN A 64 25.44 23.91 27.95
C ASN A 64 25.64 22.38 27.94
N ALA A 65 25.45 21.70 29.07
CA ALA A 65 25.48 20.24 29.15
C ALA A 65 24.33 19.62 28.35
N GLY A 66 23.11 20.12 28.54
CA GLY A 66 21.94 19.70 27.78
C GLY A 66 22.10 19.91 26.27
N THR A 67 22.60 21.09 25.84
CA THR A 67 22.87 21.38 24.42
C THR A 67 23.90 20.42 23.84
N ARG A 68 25.00 20.14 24.55
CA ARG A 68 26.02 19.18 24.08
C ARG A 68 25.47 17.76 23.94
N ALA A 69 24.64 17.31 24.87
CA ALA A 69 24.02 15.99 24.81
C ALA A 69 23.06 15.85 23.61
N ASN A 70 22.26 16.89 23.35
CA ASN A 70 21.38 16.93 22.18
C ASN A 70 22.17 16.97 20.86
N ASP A 71 23.19 17.82 20.76
CA ASP A 71 24.06 17.88 19.59
C ASP A 71 24.71 16.51 19.31
N ALA A 72 25.24 15.85 20.34
CA ALA A 72 25.83 14.52 20.21
C ALA A 72 24.81 13.48 19.70
N ARG A 73 23.59 13.48 20.25
CA ARG A 73 22.51 12.57 19.84
C ARG A 73 22.08 12.80 18.39
N VAL A 74 21.90 14.06 17.99
CA VAL A 74 21.52 14.41 16.61
C VAL A 74 22.63 14.02 15.63
N LEU A 75 23.89 14.27 15.98
CA LEU A 75 25.03 13.89 15.14
C LEU A 75 25.15 12.36 14.98
N ASP A 76 24.92 11.59 16.04
CA ASP A 76 24.92 10.12 15.96
C ASP A 76 23.75 9.60 15.11
N GLU A 77 22.56 10.19 15.26
CA GLU A 77 21.42 9.86 14.40
C GLU A 77 21.71 10.17 12.94
N MET A 78 22.27 11.34 12.66
CA MET A 78 22.67 11.73 11.30
C MET A 78 23.70 10.77 10.73
N ARG A 79 24.70 10.37 11.53
CA ARG A 79 25.72 9.38 11.13
C ARG A 79 25.07 8.04 10.77
N THR A 80 24.15 7.56 11.61
CA THR A 80 23.50 6.25 11.47
C THR A 80 22.53 6.21 10.28
N HIS A 81 21.84 7.31 10.00
CA HIS A 81 20.90 7.42 8.87
C HIS A 81 21.53 8.00 7.60
N GLY A 82 22.85 8.18 7.59
CA GLY A 82 23.59 8.75 6.47
C GLY A 82 23.07 10.12 6.04
N ARG A 83 22.83 11.00 7.00
CA ARG A 83 22.54 12.42 6.78
C ARG A 83 23.82 13.22 6.94
N SER A 84 24.02 14.20 6.07
CA SER A 84 25.19 15.07 6.09
C SER A 84 25.11 16.07 7.24
N THR A 85 26.21 16.18 7.99
CA THR A 85 26.41 17.21 9.02
C THR A 85 26.88 18.55 8.41
N HIS A 86 27.46 18.51 7.21
CA HIS A 86 27.97 19.69 6.50
C HIS A 86 26.88 20.40 5.71
N VAL A 87 26.00 19.63 5.08
CA VAL A 87 24.81 20.13 4.39
C VAL A 87 23.61 19.57 5.12
N PHE A 88 23.15 20.35 6.10
CA PHE A 88 22.18 19.94 7.11
C PHE A 88 21.02 19.12 6.54
N GLY A 89 20.86 17.89 7.06
CA GLY A 89 19.72 17.02 6.76
C GLY A 89 19.70 16.42 5.36
N GLN A 90 20.65 16.76 4.48
CA GLN A 90 20.73 16.17 3.15
C GLN A 90 21.22 14.72 3.26
N PRO A 91 20.64 13.77 2.48
CA PRO A 91 21.16 12.42 2.43
C PRO A 91 22.59 12.40 1.88
N MET A 92 23.47 11.63 2.51
CA MET A 92 24.81 11.35 2.00
C MET A 92 24.67 10.48 0.74
N PRO A 93 25.16 10.94 -0.44
CA PRO A 93 24.85 10.28 -1.71
C PRO A 93 25.19 8.80 -1.75
N ARG A 94 26.33 8.39 -1.19
CA ARG A 94 26.76 6.98 -1.17
C ARG A 94 25.96 6.13 -0.18
N PHE A 95 25.62 6.66 0.99
CA PHE A 95 24.79 5.97 1.97
C PHE A 95 23.39 5.73 1.40
N HIS A 96 22.78 6.77 0.82
CA HIS A 96 21.47 6.68 0.19
C HIS A 96 21.49 5.76 -1.05
N ALA A 97 22.56 5.77 -1.84
CA ALA A 97 22.69 4.84 -2.96
C ALA A 97 22.77 3.37 -2.53
N TYR A 98 23.32 3.09 -1.34
CA TYR A 98 23.44 1.74 -0.80
C TYR A 98 22.15 1.25 -0.13
N TRP A 99 21.53 2.08 0.72
CA TRP A 99 20.36 1.71 1.54
C TRP A 99 19.01 2.03 0.90
N CYS A 100 18.96 3.05 0.05
CA CYS A 100 17.77 3.44 -0.71
C CYS A 100 18.01 3.31 -2.23
N PRO A 101 18.54 2.18 -2.72
CA PRO A 101 18.69 1.99 -4.16
C PRO A 101 17.28 1.97 -4.75
N ALA A 102 17.08 2.77 -5.80
CA ALA A 102 15.75 3.09 -6.32
C ALA A 102 14.95 1.88 -6.86
N ASN A 103 15.57 0.68 -6.95
CA ASN A 103 14.99 -0.66 -7.16
C ASN A 103 16.11 -1.64 -7.62
N PRO A 104 17.08 -2.07 -6.80
CA PRO A 104 17.86 -3.25 -7.17
C PRO A 104 16.95 -4.47 -6.94
N PRO A 105 16.79 -5.38 -7.91
CA PRO A 105 16.12 -6.64 -7.61
C PRO A 105 16.88 -7.30 -6.45
N SER A 106 16.17 -7.65 -5.38
CA SER A 106 16.76 -8.37 -4.26
C SER A 106 17.49 -9.59 -4.82
N PRO A 107 18.75 -9.88 -4.42
CA PRO A 107 19.43 -11.11 -4.82
C PRO A 107 18.63 -12.35 -4.42
N GLU A 108 17.75 -12.21 -3.43
CA GLU A 108 16.80 -13.22 -2.99
C GLU A 108 15.92 -13.71 -4.14
N THR A 109 15.47 -12.86 -5.07
CA THR A 109 14.64 -13.30 -6.19
C THR A 109 15.39 -14.36 -7.02
N GLY A 110 16.65 -14.12 -7.37
CA GLY A 110 17.44 -15.08 -8.14
C GLY A 110 17.79 -16.35 -7.37
N VAL A 111 18.02 -16.24 -6.05
CA VAL A 111 18.29 -17.39 -5.18
C VAL A 111 17.03 -18.25 -5.00
N VAL A 112 15.89 -17.62 -4.70
CA VAL A 112 14.58 -18.25 -4.55
C VAL A 112 14.17 -18.92 -5.85
N GLU A 113 14.31 -18.24 -6.99
CA GLU A 113 14.00 -18.83 -8.31
C GLU A 113 14.84 -20.06 -8.61
N ARG A 114 16.13 -20.03 -8.31
CA ARG A 114 17.04 -21.16 -8.55
C ARG A 114 16.68 -22.35 -7.65
N LEU A 115 16.48 -22.11 -6.36
CA LEU A 115 16.16 -23.17 -5.38
C LEU A 115 14.77 -23.76 -5.65
N ALA A 116 13.76 -22.93 -5.86
CA ALA A 116 12.41 -23.39 -6.19
C ALA A 116 12.39 -24.20 -7.50
N THR A 117 13.12 -23.75 -8.52
CA THR A 117 13.24 -24.52 -9.77
C THR A 117 13.88 -25.89 -9.53
N GLN A 118 14.95 -25.99 -8.74
CA GLN A 118 15.58 -27.27 -8.41
C GLN A 118 14.65 -28.22 -7.64
N GLN A 119 13.79 -27.69 -6.77
CA GLN A 119 12.83 -28.49 -6.01
C GLN A 119 11.62 -28.94 -6.84
N ILE A 120 11.12 -28.06 -7.71
CA ILE A 120 9.89 -28.30 -8.49
C ILE A 120 10.19 -29.14 -9.75
N TRP A 121 11.35 -28.94 -10.38
CA TRP A 121 11.68 -29.59 -11.65
C TRP A 121 11.54 -31.12 -11.63
N PRO A 122 12.05 -31.84 -10.62
CA PRO A 122 11.91 -33.30 -10.53
C PRO A 122 10.46 -33.78 -10.33
N ARG A 123 9.55 -32.91 -9.87
CA ARG A 123 8.12 -33.25 -9.67
C ARG A 123 7.34 -33.25 -10.98
N LEU A 124 7.85 -32.62 -12.04
CA LEU A 124 7.26 -32.71 -13.38
C LEU A 124 7.50 -34.08 -14.00
N THR A 125 6.59 -34.54 -14.86
CA THR A 125 6.82 -35.81 -15.58
C THR A 125 7.98 -35.66 -16.57
N PRO A 126 8.70 -36.74 -16.94
CA PRO A 126 9.81 -36.65 -17.89
C PRO A 126 9.44 -35.99 -19.21
N ARG A 127 8.24 -36.29 -19.76
CA ARG A 127 7.69 -35.65 -20.96
C ARG A 127 7.46 -34.15 -20.79
N GLN A 128 7.05 -33.69 -19.61
CA GLN A 128 6.85 -32.26 -19.32
C GLN A 128 8.19 -31.54 -19.19
N GLN A 129 9.17 -32.15 -18.52
CA GLN A 129 10.53 -31.64 -18.43
C GLN A 129 11.15 -31.48 -19.82
N GLN A 130 11.05 -32.51 -20.67
CA GLN A 130 11.52 -32.48 -22.06
C GLN A 130 10.86 -31.35 -22.87
N ALA A 131 9.54 -31.19 -22.75
CA ALA A 131 8.82 -30.11 -23.43
C ALA A 131 9.30 -28.72 -22.99
N LEU A 132 9.46 -28.48 -21.69
CA LEU A 132 9.96 -27.18 -21.19
C LEU A 132 11.43 -26.93 -21.58
N ALA A 133 12.27 -27.96 -21.52
CA ALA A 133 13.68 -27.87 -21.92
C ALA A 133 13.83 -27.59 -23.43
N ALA A 134 13.04 -28.26 -24.27
CA ALA A 134 13.01 -28.00 -25.71
C ALA A 134 12.53 -26.58 -26.02
N LEU A 135 11.51 -26.07 -25.32
CA LEU A 135 11.05 -24.69 -25.47
C LEU A 135 12.13 -23.67 -25.03
N ALA A 136 12.87 -23.98 -23.97
CA ALA A 136 13.93 -23.12 -23.47
C ALA A 136 15.12 -23.05 -24.46
N ALA A 137 15.47 -24.17 -25.08
CA ALA A 137 16.58 -24.24 -26.03
C ALA A 137 16.25 -23.64 -27.40
N LEU A 138 15.03 -23.88 -27.92
CA LEU A 138 14.67 -23.52 -29.30
C LEU A 138 13.86 -22.22 -29.39
N GLU A 139 13.36 -21.73 -28.25
CA GLU A 139 12.53 -20.52 -28.12
C GLU A 139 11.28 -20.47 -29.03
N ASP A 140 10.92 -21.60 -29.62
CA ASP A 140 9.90 -21.75 -30.67
C ASP A 140 9.03 -22.99 -30.39
N TYR A 141 7.72 -22.80 -30.29
CA TYR A 141 6.77 -23.90 -30.01
C TYR A 141 6.71 -24.93 -31.14
N GLN A 142 6.82 -24.49 -32.40
CA GLN A 142 6.75 -25.38 -33.54
C GLN A 142 8.04 -26.20 -33.64
N ALA A 143 9.19 -25.52 -33.61
CA ALA A 143 10.48 -26.21 -33.69
C ALA A 143 10.69 -27.18 -32.51
N ALA A 144 10.20 -26.84 -31.31
CA ALA A 144 10.27 -27.72 -30.17
C ALA A 144 9.28 -28.91 -30.23
N ALA A 145 8.11 -28.72 -30.85
CA ALA A 145 7.20 -29.82 -31.14
C ALA A 145 7.82 -30.80 -32.14
N ASP A 146 8.40 -30.27 -33.22
CA ASP A 146 9.08 -31.05 -34.27
C ASP A 146 10.29 -31.80 -33.69
N HIS A 147 11.09 -31.16 -32.84
CA HIS A 147 12.24 -31.78 -32.16
C HIS A 147 11.84 -32.97 -31.28
N LEU A 148 10.68 -32.90 -30.63
CA LEU A 148 10.16 -33.99 -29.80
C LEU A 148 9.30 -35.01 -30.57
N GLY A 149 9.13 -34.83 -31.88
CA GLY A 149 8.31 -35.71 -32.72
C GLY A 149 6.83 -35.73 -32.33
N VAL A 150 6.29 -34.62 -31.83
CA VAL A 150 4.88 -34.51 -31.42
C VAL A 150 4.16 -33.45 -32.22
N THR A 151 2.84 -33.58 -32.34
CA THR A 151 2.04 -32.54 -33.02
C THR A 151 2.07 -31.23 -32.22
N PRO A 152 1.94 -30.06 -32.87
CA PRO A 152 1.89 -28.76 -32.18
C PRO A 152 0.76 -28.65 -31.17
N GLY A 153 -0.39 -29.29 -31.44
CA GLY A 153 -1.52 -29.34 -30.52
C GLY A 153 -1.17 -30.10 -29.24
N THR A 154 -0.58 -31.28 -29.37
CA THR A 154 -0.10 -32.10 -28.25
C THR A 154 0.97 -31.35 -27.44
N TYR A 155 1.91 -30.68 -28.11
CA TYR A 155 2.97 -29.91 -27.48
C TYR A 155 2.42 -28.75 -26.63
N ASN A 156 1.45 -28.00 -27.17
CA ASN A 156 0.79 -26.91 -26.42
C ASN A 156 0.10 -27.42 -25.15
N VAL A 157 -0.57 -28.57 -25.21
CA VAL A 157 -1.19 -29.21 -24.04
C VAL A 157 -0.15 -29.63 -23.00
N LEU A 158 0.99 -30.19 -23.44
CA LEU A 158 2.10 -30.57 -22.56
C LEU A 158 2.67 -29.35 -21.82
N VAL A 159 3.00 -28.26 -22.53
CA VAL A 159 3.54 -27.03 -21.94
C VAL A 159 2.52 -26.37 -21.00
N SER A 160 1.25 -26.28 -21.40
CA SER A 160 0.19 -25.70 -20.57
C SER A 160 -0.01 -26.47 -19.26
N THR A 161 0.01 -27.81 -19.33
CA THR A 161 -0.12 -28.66 -18.16
C THR A 161 1.12 -28.58 -17.27
N ALA A 162 2.32 -28.55 -17.84
CA ALA A 162 3.57 -28.39 -17.11
C ALA A 162 3.59 -27.04 -16.34
N ARG A 163 3.22 -25.93 -17.00
CA ARG A 163 3.16 -24.60 -16.38
C ARG A 163 2.16 -24.52 -15.23
N ARG A 164 0.97 -25.12 -15.38
CA ARG A 164 -0.03 -25.16 -14.32
C ARG A 164 0.46 -25.93 -13.08
N ARG A 165 1.12 -27.07 -13.28
CA ARG A 165 1.70 -27.85 -12.18
C ARG A 165 2.85 -27.12 -11.51
N PHE A 166 3.76 -26.55 -12.31
CA PHE A 166 4.86 -25.77 -11.80
C PHE A 166 4.36 -24.60 -10.94
N LEU A 167 3.36 -23.86 -11.40
CA LEU A 167 2.74 -22.77 -10.65
C LEU A 167 2.06 -23.24 -9.35
N ALA A 168 1.38 -24.39 -9.38
CA ALA A 168 0.74 -24.94 -8.20
C ALA A 168 1.75 -25.27 -7.09
N TRP A 169 2.91 -25.86 -7.44
CA TRP A 169 3.97 -26.11 -6.48
C TRP A 169 4.75 -24.86 -6.08
N TRP A 170 4.88 -23.90 -7.00
CA TRP A 170 5.48 -22.60 -6.71
C TRP A 170 4.72 -21.84 -5.60
N HIS A 171 3.41 -22.02 -5.55
CA HIS A 171 2.53 -21.41 -4.55
C HIS A 171 1.97 -22.45 -3.56
N GLU A 172 2.69 -23.54 -3.30
CA GLU A 172 2.24 -24.56 -2.33
C GLU A 172 2.04 -23.90 -0.95
N GLY A 173 0.80 -23.85 -0.46
CA GLY A 173 0.42 -23.17 0.79
C GLY A 173 -0.29 -21.82 0.62
N GLU A 174 -0.36 -21.29 -0.60
CA GLU A 174 -1.08 -20.06 -0.94
C GLU A 174 -2.15 -20.34 -2.01
N ALA A 175 -3.17 -19.48 -2.12
CA ALA A 175 -4.06 -19.50 -3.28
C ALA A 175 -3.31 -18.88 -4.47
N PRO A 176 -2.92 -19.66 -5.50
CA PRO A 176 -2.08 -19.14 -6.57
C PRO A 176 -2.77 -17.98 -7.28
N SER A 177 -2.01 -16.91 -7.54
CA SER A 177 -2.45 -15.87 -8.47
C SER A 177 -2.61 -16.45 -9.88
N ARG A 178 -3.37 -15.77 -10.75
CA ARG A 178 -3.61 -16.21 -12.14
C ARG A 178 -2.29 -16.60 -12.82
N VAL A 179 -2.34 -17.66 -13.64
CA VAL A 179 -1.19 -18.12 -14.46
C VAL A 179 -0.55 -16.93 -15.16
N TRP A 180 0.79 -16.84 -15.07
CA TRP A 180 1.58 -15.78 -15.69
C TRP A 180 1.14 -15.55 -17.15
N GLY A 181 1.10 -14.27 -17.55
CA GLY A 181 0.48 -13.80 -18.80
C GLY A 181 0.92 -14.56 -20.07
N ARG A 182 0.12 -14.42 -21.14
CA ARG A 182 0.35 -15.13 -22.41
C ARG A 182 1.78 -14.89 -22.92
N ASP A 183 2.49 -15.99 -23.19
CA ASP A 183 3.83 -16.00 -23.75
C ASP A 183 3.91 -15.19 -25.06
N GLY A 184 4.70 -14.12 -25.05
CA GLY A 184 4.79 -13.13 -26.13
C GLY A 184 5.70 -13.55 -27.30
N ARG A 185 6.42 -14.68 -27.20
CA ARG A 185 7.39 -15.11 -28.22
C ARG A 185 6.73 -15.34 -29.59
N VAL A 186 5.48 -15.78 -29.62
CA VAL A 186 4.70 -15.97 -30.87
C VAL A 186 4.35 -14.64 -31.54
N GLY A 187 4.09 -13.58 -30.76
CA GLY A 187 3.77 -12.25 -31.29
C GLY A 187 4.94 -11.57 -32.02
N ARG A 188 6.18 -12.03 -31.77
CA ARG A 188 7.39 -11.53 -32.44
C ARG A 188 7.50 -12.01 -33.88
N ARG A 189 6.92 -13.19 -34.21
CA ARG A 189 6.95 -13.78 -35.55
C ARG A 189 5.90 -13.15 -36.47
N THR A 190 4.70 -12.88 -35.97
CA THR A 190 3.65 -12.16 -36.72
C THR A 190 3.95 -10.67 -36.90
N ALA A 191 4.75 -10.07 -36.01
CA ALA A 191 5.23 -8.70 -36.15
C ALA A 191 6.32 -8.51 -37.21
N ALA A 192 7.01 -9.58 -37.64
CA ALA A 192 8.02 -9.50 -38.69
C ALA A 192 7.40 -9.31 -40.10
N THR A 193 6.13 -9.66 -40.29
CA THR A 193 5.42 -9.55 -41.58
C THR A 193 4.38 -8.42 -41.63
N ALA A 194 4.17 -7.72 -40.51
CA ALA A 194 3.26 -6.56 -40.44
C ALA A 194 4.08 -5.26 -40.35
N PRO A 195 3.70 -4.17 -41.05
CA PRO A 195 4.41 -2.91 -40.92
C PRO A 195 4.37 -2.45 -39.46
N ALA A 196 5.56 -2.32 -38.88
CA ALA A 196 5.75 -1.95 -37.48
C ALA A 196 5.00 -0.64 -37.18
N ARG A 197 3.84 -0.71 -36.53
CA ARG A 197 3.25 0.45 -35.86
C ARG A 197 4.19 0.83 -34.72
N LYS A 198 5.11 1.76 -35.02
CA LYS A 198 6.02 2.39 -34.06
C LYS A 198 5.18 2.95 -32.91
N ARG A 199 5.07 2.20 -31.82
CA ARG A 199 4.58 2.73 -30.54
C ARG A 199 5.59 3.79 -30.09
N ARG A 200 5.23 5.06 -30.28
CA ARG A 200 6.07 6.18 -29.84
C ARG A 200 6.17 6.12 -28.31
N PRO A 201 7.38 6.18 -27.73
CA PRO A 201 7.54 6.21 -26.28
C PRO A 201 6.84 7.45 -25.71
N ALA A 202 6.03 7.23 -24.66
CA ALA A 202 5.17 8.24 -24.04
C ALA A 202 5.95 9.51 -23.59
N THR A 203 7.25 9.38 -23.33
CA THR A 203 8.14 10.47 -22.91
C THR A 203 8.27 11.59 -23.95
N ARG A 204 8.27 11.29 -25.26
CA ARG A 204 8.34 12.33 -26.30
C ARG A 204 7.01 13.07 -26.53
N ALA A 205 5.89 12.51 -26.06
CA ALA A 205 4.57 13.14 -26.19
C ALA A 205 4.32 14.22 -25.11
N VAL A 206 5.03 14.17 -23.98
CA VAL A 206 4.86 15.11 -22.87
C VAL A 206 5.50 16.47 -23.17
N VAL A 207 6.67 16.48 -23.82
CA VAL A 207 7.39 17.73 -24.17
C VAL A 207 6.64 18.61 -25.17
N ARG A 208 5.73 18.05 -25.98
CA ARG A 208 4.93 18.83 -26.95
C ARG A 208 3.66 19.47 -26.36
N ARG A 209 3.42 19.40 -25.04
CA ARG A 209 2.23 19.98 -24.38
C ARG A 209 2.45 21.36 -23.77
N THR A 210 3.70 21.78 -23.55
CA THR A 210 4.03 23.15 -23.15
C THR A 210 3.79 24.09 -24.33
N GLY A 211 2.65 24.81 -24.31
CA GLY A 211 2.29 25.82 -25.33
C GLY A 211 0.97 25.60 -26.07
N ARG A 212 0.22 24.52 -25.80
CA ARG A 212 -1.16 24.43 -26.34
C ARG A 212 -2.10 25.34 -25.53
N PRO A 213 -3.02 26.07 -26.17
CA PRO A 213 -4.02 26.85 -25.45
C PRO A 213 -4.81 25.91 -24.54
N LYS A 214 -4.94 26.28 -23.25
CA LYS A 214 -5.81 25.58 -22.31
C LYS A 214 -7.21 25.61 -22.91
N ARG A 215 -7.67 24.47 -23.44
CA ARG A 215 -9.07 24.33 -23.85
C ARG A 215 -9.94 24.64 -22.64
N GLU A 216 -10.88 25.55 -22.84
CA GLU A 216 -11.83 25.92 -21.81
C GLU A 216 -12.60 24.68 -21.37
N LEU A 217 -12.75 24.53 -20.06
CA LEU A 217 -13.29 23.33 -19.45
C LEU A 217 -14.80 23.29 -19.69
N VAL A 218 -15.27 22.32 -20.47
CA VAL A 218 -16.72 22.15 -20.71
C VAL A 218 -17.36 21.50 -19.49
N HIS A 219 -18.18 22.26 -18.77
CA HIS A 219 -18.96 21.78 -17.64
C HIS A 219 -20.18 20.95 -18.08
N GLY A 220 -20.75 20.16 -17.17
CA GLY A 220 -21.92 19.31 -17.45
C GLY A 220 -21.61 17.93 -18.02
N ARG A 221 -20.35 17.46 -17.93
CA ARG A 221 -19.96 16.09 -18.33
C ARG A 221 -19.39 15.31 -17.14
N ALA A 222 -19.68 14.02 -17.06
CA ALA A 222 -19.12 13.12 -16.04
C ALA A 222 -17.57 13.12 -16.06
N SER A 223 -16.97 13.15 -17.26
CA SER A 223 -15.51 13.22 -17.43
C SER A 223 -14.89 14.50 -16.85
N THR A 224 -15.65 15.60 -16.84
CA THR A 224 -15.20 16.87 -16.26
C THR A 224 -15.19 16.80 -14.74
N TYR A 225 -16.11 16.04 -14.14
CA TYR A 225 -16.09 15.73 -12.70
C TYR A 225 -14.94 14.79 -12.33
N THR A 226 -14.75 13.69 -13.06
CA THR A 226 -13.79 12.63 -12.70
C THR A 226 -12.35 12.96 -13.06
N ASN A 227 -12.08 13.46 -14.26
CA ASN A 227 -10.71 13.66 -14.74
C ASN A 227 -10.15 15.05 -14.40
N HIS A 228 -11.04 16.04 -14.21
CA HIS A 228 -10.65 17.44 -14.01
C HIS A 228 -11.04 17.99 -12.63
N GLY A 229 -11.71 17.20 -11.78
CA GLY A 229 -11.99 17.56 -10.39
C GLY A 229 -13.07 18.63 -10.21
N CYS A 230 -13.82 18.99 -11.25
CA CYS A 230 -14.87 19.99 -11.14
C CYS A 230 -16.05 19.47 -10.29
N ARG A 231 -16.63 20.31 -9.44
CA ARG A 231 -17.72 19.97 -8.52
C ARG A 231 -18.98 20.86 -8.65
N CYS A 232 -19.09 21.63 -9.73
CA CYS A 232 -20.29 22.45 -9.96
C CYS A 232 -21.54 21.57 -10.17
N GLY A 233 -22.72 22.13 -9.92
CA GLY A 233 -24.01 21.43 -10.02
C GLY A 233 -24.17 20.59 -11.29
N PRO A 234 -23.95 21.15 -12.50
CA PRO A 234 -24.06 20.39 -13.75
C PRO A 234 -23.10 19.21 -13.87
N CYS A 235 -21.84 19.35 -13.43
CA CYS A 235 -20.86 18.25 -13.47
C CYS A 235 -21.19 17.14 -12.46
N THR A 236 -21.67 17.52 -11.28
CA THR A 236 -22.09 16.57 -10.24
C THR A 236 -23.32 15.79 -10.68
N GLN A 237 -24.29 16.46 -11.32
CA GLN A 237 -25.47 15.82 -11.89
C GLN A 237 -25.07 14.82 -12.98
N ALA A 238 -24.26 15.24 -13.96
CA ALA A 238 -23.80 14.37 -15.04
C ALA A 238 -23.00 13.14 -14.55
N ALA A 239 -22.20 13.28 -13.49
CA ALA A 239 -21.50 12.14 -12.88
C ALA A 239 -22.46 11.18 -12.15
N THR A 240 -23.52 11.71 -11.54
CA THR A 240 -24.55 10.90 -10.89
C THR A 240 -25.36 10.10 -11.92
N ASP A 241 -25.70 10.71 -13.04
CA ASP A 241 -26.46 10.06 -14.12
C ASP A 241 -25.63 8.98 -14.81
N ASP A 242 -24.36 9.23 -15.14
CA ASP A 242 -23.43 8.22 -15.67
C ASP A 242 -23.23 7.04 -14.69
N ALA A 243 -23.18 7.29 -13.38
CA ALA A 243 -23.11 6.22 -12.38
C ALA A 243 -24.40 5.38 -12.32
N ARG A 244 -25.57 6.00 -12.50
CA ARG A 244 -26.86 5.30 -12.60
C ARG A 244 -26.92 4.43 -13.86
N GLU A 245 -26.54 4.98 -15.02
CA GLU A 245 -26.51 4.25 -16.28
C GLU A 245 -25.59 3.03 -16.23
N ARG A 246 -24.40 3.16 -15.64
CA ARG A 246 -23.48 2.02 -15.45
C ARG A 246 -24.03 0.96 -14.51
N SER A 247 -24.77 1.37 -13.47
CA SER A 247 -25.42 0.44 -12.54
C SER A 247 -26.53 -0.34 -13.25
N HIS A 248 -27.31 0.31 -14.13
CA HIS A 248 -28.31 -0.34 -14.97
C HIS A 248 -27.68 -1.29 -16.00
N ALA A 249 -26.60 -0.87 -16.67
CA ALA A 249 -25.89 -1.68 -17.66
C ALA A 249 -25.15 -2.89 -17.04
N GLY A 250 -24.72 -2.79 -15.78
CA GLY A 250 -23.98 -3.83 -15.07
C GLY A 250 -24.85 -4.94 -14.46
N GLY A 251 -26.18 -4.95 -14.68
CA GLY A 251 -27.07 -6.02 -14.23
C GLY A 251 -27.09 -6.27 -12.71
N THR A 252 -26.64 -5.30 -11.90
CA THR A 252 -26.68 -5.44 -10.44
C THR A 252 -28.12 -5.26 -9.98
N THR A 253 -28.81 -6.37 -9.75
CA THR A 253 -30.18 -6.36 -9.22
C THR A 253 -30.19 -5.53 -7.93
N PRO A 254 -31.11 -4.56 -7.79
CA PRO A 254 -31.19 -3.77 -6.57
C PRO A 254 -31.40 -4.72 -5.39
N ARG A 255 -30.52 -4.63 -4.38
CA ARG A 255 -30.65 -5.44 -3.16
C ARG A 255 -32.04 -5.22 -2.57
N ARG A 256 -32.85 -6.27 -2.50
CA ARG A 256 -34.18 -6.24 -1.86
C ARG A 256 -34.04 -5.68 -0.44
N ARG A 257 -34.77 -4.62 -0.11
CA ARG A 257 -34.78 -3.97 1.22
C ARG A 257 -36.18 -4.03 1.80
N ILE A 258 -36.27 -4.16 3.12
CA ILE A 258 -37.55 -4.08 3.85
C ILE A 258 -38.04 -2.62 3.83
N THR A 259 -39.30 -2.42 3.42
CA THR A 259 -39.95 -1.10 3.37
C THR A 259 -40.51 -0.67 4.73
N VAL A 260 -41.00 0.57 4.85
CA VAL A 260 -41.60 1.08 6.09
C VAL A 260 -42.84 0.26 6.47
N SER A 261 -43.75 0.03 5.52
CA SER A 261 -44.94 -0.80 5.75
C SER A 261 -44.61 -2.24 6.18
N GLN A 262 -43.62 -2.87 5.55
CA GLN A 262 -43.15 -4.20 5.93
C GLN A 262 -42.53 -4.22 7.33
N LEU A 263 -41.78 -3.19 7.72
CA LEU A 263 -41.22 -3.09 9.06
C LEU A 263 -42.32 -2.96 10.14
N THR A 264 -43.40 -2.24 9.83
CA THR A 264 -44.58 -2.18 10.72
C THR A 264 -45.22 -3.55 10.88
N HIS A 265 -45.41 -4.30 9.78
CA HIS A 265 -45.94 -5.66 9.83
C HIS A 265 -45.05 -6.62 10.65
N ILE A 266 -43.72 -6.50 10.53
CA ILE A 266 -42.75 -7.27 11.33
C ILE A 266 -42.89 -6.96 12.82
N ARG A 267 -43.16 -5.70 13.20
CA ARG A 267 -43.36 -5.32 14.62
C ARG A 267 -44.61 -5.99 15.19
N THR A 268 -45.72 -5.96 14.46
CA THR A 268 -46.97 -6.61 14.85
C THR A 268 -46.81 -8.13 15.00
N ARG A 269 -46.13 -8.79 14.06
CA ARG A 269 -45.84 -10.24 14.17
C ARG A 269 -45.00 -10.58 15.41
N LYS A 270 -44.01 -9.74 15.73
CA LYS A 270 -43.18 -9.90 16.93
C LYS A 270 -44.00 -9.70 18.22
N GLU A 271 -44.90 -8.72 18.24
CA GLU A 271 -45.82 -8.47 19.36
C GLU A 271 -46.78 -9.65 19.58
N ASN A 272 -47.18 -10.33 18.50
CA ASN A 272 -47.98 -11.56 18.55
C ASN A 272 -47.19 -12.81 18.96
N GLY A 273 -45.92 -12.67 19.36
CA GLY A 273 -45.10 -13.76 19.90
C GLY A 273 -44.32 -14.57 18.87
N GLU A 274 -44.30 -14.16 17.59
CA GLU A 274 -43.51 -14.85 16.58
C GLU A 274 -42.00 -14.60 16.75
N THR A 275 -41.19 -15.63 16.47
CA THR A 275 -39.74 -15.54 16.55
C THR A 275 -39.16 -14.78 15.35
N LEU A 276 -38.07 -14.03 15.57
CA LEU A 276 -37.39 -13.29 14.50
C LEU A 276 -36.88 -14.22 13.40
N THR A 277 -36.50 -15.45 13.73
CA THR A 277 -36.05 -16.47 12.78
C THR A 277 -37.17 -16.90 11.83
N SER A 278 -38.39 -17.08 12.34
CA SER A 278 -39.55 -17.41 11.50
C SER A 278 -39.88 -16.26 10.55
N ILE A 279 -39.93 -15.03 11.07
CA ILE A 279 -40.24 -13.84 10.26
C ILE A 279 -39.16 -13.61 9.18
N ALA A 280 -37.88 -13.85 9.52
CA ALA A 280 -36.77 -13.70 8.60
C ALA A 280 -36.80 -14.74 7.47
N ALA A 281 -37.09 -16.00 7.80
CA ALA A 281 -37.22 -17.08 6.83
C ALA A 281 -38.34 -16.78 5.80
N ASP A 282 -39.52 -16.34 6.28
CA ASP A 282 -40.66 -16.02 5.42
C ASP A 282 -40.37 -14.88 4.45
N LEU A 283 -39.65 -13.85 4.92
CA LEU A 283 -39.37 -12.66 4.12
C LEU A 283 -38.10 -12.81 3.26
N GLY A 284 -37.35 -13.90 3.43
CA GLY A 284 -36.08 -14.14 2.73
C GLY A 284 -34.96 -13.20 3.18
N PHE A 285 -34.94 -12.84 4.47
CA PHE A 285 -33.90 -12.01 5.09
C PHE A 285 -33.19 -12.77 6.21
N THR A 286 -32.13 -12.17 6.76
CA THR A 286 -31.45 -12.71 7.94
C THR A 286 -31.98 -12.07 9.22
N ASP A 287 -32.02 -12.84 10.31
CA ASP A 287 -32.47 -12.39 11.64
C ASP A 287 -31.70 -11.16 12.11
N SER A 288 -30.38 -11.14 11.87
CA SER A 288 -29.49 -10.02 12.19
C SER A 288 -29.86 -8.75 11.42
N TYR A 289 -30.30 -8.87 10.16
CA TYR A 289 -30.75 -7.73 9.37
C TYR A 289 -32.07 -7.14 9.91
N ILE A 290 -33.04 -7.99 10.24
CA ILE A 290 -34.33 -7.56 10.83
C ILE A 290 -34.13 -6.97 12.22
N SER A 291 -33.31 -7.60 13.06
CA SER A 291 -32.98 -7.12 14.41
C SER A 291 -32.39 -5.70 14.38
N ARG A 292 -31.49 -5.41 13.43
CA ARG A 292 -30.90 -4.07 13.25
C ARG A 292 -31.90 -3.01 12.78
N LEU A 293 -32.94 -3.41 12.02
CA LEU A 293 -34.02 -2.50 11.63
C LEU A 293 -34.93 -2.19 12.81
N LEU A 294 -35.28 -3.20 13.62
CA LEU A 294 -36.09 -3.03 14.82
C LEU A 294 -35.38 -2.19 15.89
N SER A 295 -34.06 -2.35 16.03
CA SER A 295 -33.25 -1.58 16.99
C SER A 295 -32.88 -0.18 16.49
N GLY A 296 -33.37 0.26 15.32
CA GLY A 296 -33.05 1.57 14.73
C GLY A 296 -31.61 1.72 14.21
N LYS A 297 -30.78 0.67 14.25
CA LYS A 297 -29.39 0.70 13.76
C LYS A 297 -29.32 0.70 12.22
N ARG A 298 -30.42 0.38 11.54
CA ARG A 298 -30.59 0.53 10.09
C ARG A 298 -31.92 1.22 9.78
N ARG A 299 -31.94 2.00 8.69
CA ARG A 299 -33.16 2.64 8.18
C ARG A 299 -33.86 1.74 7.15
N PRO A 300 -35.19 1.54 7.25
CA PRO A 300 -35.96 0.85 6.20
C PRO A 300 -35.92 1.66 4.89
N ALA A 301 -36.25 1.00 3.78
CA ALA A 301 -36.48 1.71 2.52
C ALA A 301 -37.83 2.45 2.59
N PRO A 302 -37.98 3.61 1.91
CA PRO A 302 -39.30 4.19 1.73
C PRO A 302 -40.20 3.21 0.97
N ASP A 303 -41.51 3.27 1.23
CA ASP A 303 -42.48 2.51 0.44
C ASP A 303 -42.43 2.97 -1.03
N PRO A 304 -42.60 2.06 -2.01
CA PRO A 304 -42.74 2.46 -3.41
C PRO A 304 -43.98 3.35 -3.56
N ILE A 305 -43.84 4.43 -4.33
CA ILE A 305 -44.94 5.32 -4.72
C ILE A 305 -45.81 4.62 -5.76
#